data_AF-A0A2V5LFD0-F1
#
_entry.id   AF-A0A2V5LFD0-F1
#
_cell.length_a   1.000
_cell.length_b   1.000
_cell.length_c   1.000
_cell.angle_alpha   90.00
_cell.angle_beta   90.00
_cell.angle_gamma   90.00
#
_symmetry.space_group_name_H-M   'P 1'
#
loop_
_entity.id
_entity.type
_entity.pdbx_description
1 polymer ?
#
loop_
_entity_poly.entity_id
_entity_poly.type
_entity_poly.pdbx_seq_one_letter_code
_entity_poly.pdbx_strand_id
1 'polypeptide(L)'
;ADEMRQWYFDLKEFKPEVGFEFEFVVEHEGNTYHHLCKVTEVIPQQKIAYTWRYKGEPGDSLVTFELLPDGDKTKLRLTHEGLETFPKTPAYARKNFEAGWKGIASELEKFLE
;
A
#
# COMPACT_ATOMS: atom_id res chain seq x y z
N ALA A 1 3.27 -4.59 13.86
CA ALA A 1 4.31 -4.17 12.91
C ALA A 1 5.15 -5.35 12.44
N ASP A 2 5.59 -6.23 13.34
CA ASP A 2 6.41 -7.41 13.03
C ASP A 2 5.91 -8.26 11.86
N GLU A 3 4.62 -8.61 11.82
CA GLU A 3 4.07 -9.45 10.75
C GLU A 3 4.04 -8.74 9.39
N MET A 4 3.78 -7.44 9.35
CA MET A 4 3.74 -6.70 8.09
C MET A 4 5.12 -6.57 7.44
N ARG A 5 6.20 -6.59 8.22
CA ARG A 5 7.56 -6.57 7.65
C ARG A 5 7.89 -7.84 6.86
N GLN A 6 7.14 -8.91 7.06
CA GLN A 6 7.40 -10.20 6.41
C GLN A 6 6.87 -10.26 4.97
N TRP A 7 5.82 -9.49 4.65
CA TRP A 7 5.17 -9.55 3.33
C TRP A 7 4.84 -8.19 2.70
N TYR A 8 4.85 -7.10 3.48
CA TYR A 8 4.42 -5.78 3.05
C TYR A 8 5.61 -4.83 2.82
N PHE A 9 5.89 -3.94 3.78
CA PHE A 9 7.02 -3.03 3.75
C PHE A 9 7.70 -3.02 5.12
N ASP A 10 8.98 -2.65 5.13
CA ASP A 10 9.74 -2.45 6.37
C ASP A 10 9.28 -1.17 7.08
N LEU A 11 8.20 -1.28 7.86
CA LEU A 11 7.62 -0.19 8.62
C LEU A 11 8.19 -0.17 10.03
N LYS A 12 8.75 0.97 10.44
CA LYS A 12 9.24 1.18 11.82
C LYS A 12 8.13 0.98 12.85
N GLU A 13 6.99 1.59 12.59
CA GLU A 13 5.77 1.47 13.39
C GLU A 13 4.56 1.51 12.46
N PHE A 14 3.51 0.80 12.84
CA PHE A 14 2.21 0.90 12.18
C PHE A 14 1.09 0.68 13.16
N LYS A 15 0.10 1.57 13.12
CA LYS A 15 -1.15 1.47 13.87
C LYS A 15 -2.33 1.63 12.92
N PRO A 16 -3.30 0.70 12.91
CA PRO A 16 -4.52 0.82 12.12
C PRO A 16 -5.47 1.82 12.79
N GLU A 17 -5.07 3.08 12.85
CA GLU A 17 -5.82 4.15 13.50
C GLU A 17 -5.91 5.36 12.56
N VAL A 18 -7.11 5.92 12.40
CA VAL A 18 -7.30 7.10 11.53
C VAL A 18 -6.44 8.26 12.03
N GLY A 19 -5.70 8.87 11.10
CA GLY A 19 -4.76 9.93 11.38
C GLY A 19 -3.34 9.46 11.65
N PHE A 20 -3.10 8.16 11.86
CA PHE A 20 -1.75 7.61 12.02
C PHE A 20 -0.95 7.77 10.73
N GLU A 21 0.29 8.23 10.85
CA GLU A 21 1.20 8.47 9.74
C GLU A 21 2.36 7.47 9.78
N PHE A 22 2.73 6.95 8.61
CA PHE A 22 3.86 6.05 8.46
C PHE A 22 4.60 6.34 7.16
N GLU A 23 5.85 5.91 7.11
CA GLU A 23 6.73 6.14 5.98
C GLU A 23 7.60 4.91 5.73
N PHE A 24 7.99 4.74 4.47
CA PHE A 24 8.94 3.71 4.05
C PHE A 24 9.67 4.16 2.80
N VAL A 25 10.78 3.49 2.49
CA VAL A 25 11.61 3.80 1.35
C VAL A 25 11.75 2.56 0.49
N VAL A 26 11.53 2.71 -0.82
CA VAL A 26 11.70 1.65 -1.81
C VAL A 26 12.72 2.10 -2.85
N GLU A 27 13.68 1.23 -3.16
CA GLU A 27 14.63 1.43 -4.24
C GLU A 27 14.17 0.68 -5.49
N HIS A 28 14.08 1.38 -6.63
CA HIS A 28 13.69 0.78 -7.90
C HIS A 28 14.45 1.43 -9.07
N GLU A 29 15.12 0.60 -9.88
CA GLU A 29 15.93 1.03 -11.03
C GLU A 29 16.94 2.14 -10.68
N GLY A 30 17.58 2.05 -9.51
CA GLY A 30 18.54 3.05 -9.02
C GLY A 30 17.92 4.36 -8.53
N ASN A 31 16.59 4.45 -8.46
CA ASN A 31 15.87 5.57 -7.88
C ASN A 31 15.33 5.20 -6.50
N THR A 32 15.41 6.14 -5.57
CA THR A 32 14.88 5.99 -4.20
C THR A 32 13.55 6.72 -4.10
N TYR A 33 12.49 5.99 -3.75
CA TYR A 33 11.15 6.51 -3.56
C TYR A 33 10.83 6.52 -2.08
N HIS A 34 10.63 7.72 -1.51
CA HIS A 34 10.26 7.88 -0.12
C HIS A 34 8.76 8.11 0.00
N HIS A 35 8.06 7.10 0.50
CA HIS A 35 6.62 7.09 0.66
C HIS A 35 6.21 7.70 2.00
N LEU A 36 5.23 8.60 1.95
CA LEU A 36 4.58 9.22 3.09
C LEU A 36 3.11 8.83 3.05
N CYS A 37 2.65 8.11 4.07
CA CYS A 37 1.31 7.56 4.13
C CYS A 37 0.60 8.02 5.39
N LYS A 38 -0.72 8.18 5.28
CA LYS A 38 -1.59 8.53 6.41
C LYS A 38 -2.86 7.71 6.36
N VAL A 39 -3.17 7.01 7.45
CA VAL A 39 -4.41 6.24 7.58
C VAL A 39 -5.60 7.19 7.59
N THR A 40 -6.53 6.98 6.66
CA THR A 40 -7.71 7.83 6.48
C THR A 40 -8.99 7.14 6.93
N GLU A 41 -9.05 5.81 6.86
CA GLU A 41 -10.22 5.04 7.25
C GLU A 41 -9.82 3.67 7.79
N VAL A 42 -10.50 3.24 8.86
CA VAL A 42 -10.33 1.90 9.44
C VAL A 42 -11.70 1.38 9.86
N ILE A 43 -12.08 0.24 9.31
CA ILE A 43 -13.20 -0.57 9.78
C ILE A 43 -12.59 -1.90 10.24
N PRO A 44 -12.57 -2.18 11.55
CA PRO A 44 -11.93 -3.37 12.09
C PRO A 44 -12.36 -4.65 11.35
N GLN A 45 -11.36 -5.46 10.97
CA GLN A 45 -11.53 -6.74 10.27
C GLN A 45 -12.25 -6.68 8.91
N GLN A 46 -12.43 -5.48 8.34
CA GLN A 46 -13.16 -5.30 7.08
C GLN A 46 -12.42 -4.42 6.10
N LYS A 47 -11.89 -3.27 6.55
CA LYS A 47 -11.33 -2.27 5.65
C LYS A 47 -10.24 -1.45 6.31
N ILE A 48 -9.21 -1.11 5.55
CA ILE A 48 -8.28 -0.05 5.88
C ILE A 48 -7.96 0.76 4.63
N ALA A 49 -7.94 2.08 4.75
CA ALA A 49 -7.53 2.98 3.68
C ALA A 49 -6.51 3.99 4.20
N TYR A 50 -5.55 4.35 3.34
CA TYR A 50 -4.53 5.35 3.64
C TYR A 50 -4.10 6.08 2.38
N THR A 51 -3.67 7.33 2.56
CA THR A 51 -3.06 8.10 1.49
C THR A 51 -1.70 7.54 1.12
N TRP A 52 -1.30 7.79 -0.11
CA TRP A 52 0.00 7.41 -0.63
C TRP A 52 0.58 8.62 -1.36
N ARG A 53 1.73 9.07 -0.89
CA ARG A 53 2.43 10.24 -1.41
C ARG A 53 3.92 9.98 -1.46
N TYR A 54 4.60 10.62 -2.40
CA TYR A 54 6.05 10.60 -2.52
C TYR A 54 6.64 11.91 -2.00
N LYS A 55 7.65 11.83 -1.13
CA LYS A 55 8.33 13.01 -0.60
C LYS A 55 9.00 13.78 -1.74
N GLY A 56 8.68 15.06 -1.86
CA GLY A 56 9.24 15.95 -2.89
C GLY A 56 8.46 15.97 -4.20
N GLU A 57 7.48 15.09 -4.37
CA GLU A 57 6.68 15.00 -5.60
C GLU A 57 5.25 15.53 -5.37
N PRO A 58 4.62 16.09 -6.41
CA PRO A 58 3.21 16.44 -6.37
C PRO A 58 2.34 15.19 -6.48
N GLY A 59 1.09 15.30 -6.00
CA GLY A 59 0.08 14.28 -6.11
C GLY A 59 -0.12 13.46 -4.84
N ASP A 60 -1.34 12.97 -4.71
CA ASP A 60 -1.83 12.17 -3.59
C ASP A 60 -2.73 11.08 -4.18
N SER A 61 -2.47 9.84 -3.82
CA SER A 61 -3.34 8.72 -4.17
C SER A 61 -3.90 8.07 -2.91
N LEU A 62 -4.91 7.22 -3.09
CA LEU A 62 -5.54 6.48 -2.00
C LEU A 62 -5.38 4.99 -2.24
N VAL A 63 -4.88 4.29 -1.23
CA VAL A 63 -4.81 2.84 -1.22
C VAL A 63 -5.82 2.31 -0.23
N THR A 64 -6.64 1.36 -0.69
CA THR A 64 -7.70 0.75 0.09
C THR A 64 -7.57 -0.78 0.03
N PHE A 65 -7.56 -1.39 1.21
CA PHE A 65 -7.64 -2.83 1.41
C PHE A 65 -9.01 -3.17 1.99
N GLU A 66 -9.74 -4.07 1.34
CA GLU A 66 -11.04 -4.56 1.79
C GLU A 66 -11.03 -6.08 1.85
N LEU A 67 -11.49 -6.62 2.98
CA LEU A 67 -11.67 -8.04 3.20
C LEU A 67 -13.13 -8.39 2.92
N LEU A 68 -13.34 -9.30 1.97
CA LEU A 68 -14.65 -9.77 1.56
C LEU A 68 -14.77 -11.25 1.91
N PRO A 69 -15.88 -11.69 2.51
CA PRO A 69 -16.12 -13.11 2.75
C PRO A 69 -16.26 -13.86 1.42
N ASP A 70 -15.60 -15.02 1.30
CA ASP A 70 -15.63 -15.88 0.12
C ASP A 70 -15.75 -17.35 0.58
N GLY A 71 -16.93 -17.71 1.09
CA GLY A 71 -17.15 -19.02 1.73
C GLY A 71 -16.28 -19.18 2.98
N ASP A 72 -15.50 -20.26 3.04
CA ASP A 72 -14.51 -20.52 4.10
C ASP A 72 -13.19 -19.76 3.89
N LYS A 73 -13.10 -18.91 2.86
CA LYS A 73 -11.92 -18.10 2.52
C LYS A 73 -12.22 -16.62 2.66
N THR A 74 -11.16 -15.82 2.61
CA THR A 74 -11.24 -14.36 2.53
C THR A 74 -10.71 -13.90 1.19
N LYS A 75 -11.49 -13.09 0.49
CA LYS A 75 -11.05 -12.38 -0.72
C LYS A 75 -10.55 -10.99 -0.32
N LEU A 76 -9.27 -10.74 -0.54
CA LEU A 76 -8.71 -9.40 -0.41
C LEU A 76 -8.92 -8.60 -1.70
N ARG A 77 -9.59 -7.46 -1.62
CA ARG A 77 -9.68 -6.47 -2.69
C ARG A 77 -8.74 -5.30 -2.37
N LEU A 78 -7.73 -5.12 -3.22
CA LEU A 78 -6.84 -3.96 -3.19
C LEU A 78 -7.25 -2.97 -4.27
N THR A 79 -7.44 -1.71 -3.90
CA THR A 79 -7.76 -0.62 -4.83
C THR A 79 -6.78 0.54 -4.61
N HIS A 80 -6.12 0.99 -5.68
CA HIS A 80 -5.20 2.13 -5.67
C HIS A 80 -5.69 3.19 -6.68
N GLU A 81 -6.24 4.28 -6.17
CA GLU A 81 -6.91 5.33 -6.95
C GLU A 81 -6.18 6.66 -6.83
N GLY A 82 -6.36 7.57 -7.80
CA GLY A 82 -5.68 8.87 -7.81
C GLY A 82 -4.26 8.82 -8.38
N LEU A 83 -3.89 7.75 -9.09
CA LEU A 83 -2.59 7.65 -9.77
C LEU A 83 -2.36 8.76 -10.79
N GLU A 84 -3.44 9.35 -11.33
CA GLU A 84 -3.37 10.47 -12.27
C GLU A 84 -2.88 11.78 -11.66
N THR A 85 -2.82 11.87 -10.33
CA THR A 85 -2.32 13.05 -9.61
C THR A 85 -0.79 13.11 -9.60
N PHE A 86 -0.13 11.97 -9.82
CA PHE A 86 1.34 11.87 -9.85
C PHE A 86 1.92 12.43 -11.16
N PRO A 87 3.24 12.74 -11.17
CA PRO A 87 3.93 13.14 -12.39
C PRO A 87 3.73 12.12 -13.51
N LYS A 88 3.47 12.61 -14.73
CA LYS A 88 3.27 11.78 -15.92
C LYS A 88 4.59 11.25 -16.49
N THR A 89 5.40 10.63 -15.64
CA THR A 89 6.67 10.00 -16.00
C THR A 89 6.51 8.47 -16.06
N PRO A 90 7.39 7.75 -16.77
CA PRO A 90 7.35 6.29 -16.83
C PRO A 90 7.44 5.61 -15.45
N ALA A 91 8.06 6.26 -14.46
CA ALA A 91 8.19 5.76 -13.10
C ALA A 91 6.83 5.60 -12.39
N TYR A 92 5.92 6.56 -12.56
CA TYR A 92 4.56 6.52 -12.00
C TYR A 92 3.53 5.95 -12.97
N ALA A 93 3.96 5.15 -13.94
CA ALA A 93 3.03 4.46 -14.81
C ALA A 93 2.22 3.41 -14.02
N ARG A 94 0.91 3.35 -14.26
CA ARG A 94 -0.02 2.38 -13.64
C ARG A 94 0.54 0.94 -13.60
N LYS A 95 1.18 0.50 -14.69
CA LYS A 95 1.78 -0.84 -14.80
C LYS A 95 2.79 -1.15 -13.67
N ASN A 96 3.52 -0.14 -13.17
CA ASN A 96 4.53 -0.33 -12.13
C ASN A 96 3.85 -0.54 -10.78
N PHE A 97 2.78 0.20 -10.49
CA PHE A 97 1.94 -0.02 -9.31
C PHE A 97 1.28 -1.40 -9.35
N GLU A 98 0.73 -1.79 -10.51
CA GLU A 98 0.13 -3.12 -10.70
C GLU A 98 1.15 -4.25 -10.48
N ALA A 99 2.38 -4.10 -10.97
CA ALA A 99 3.45 -5.06 -10.75
C ALA A 99 3.85 -5.13 -9.26
N GLY A 100 4.04 -3.98 -8.61
CA GLY A 100 4.38 -3.91 -7.19
C GLY A 100 3.32 -4.56 -6.30
N TRP A 101 2.04 -4.25 -6.53
CA TRP A 101 0.93 -4.85 -5.77
C TRP A 101 0.79 -6.36 -5.99
N LYS A 102 1.03 -6.85 -7.23
CA LYS A 102 1.05 -8.29 -7.48
C LYS A 102 2.15 -8.98 -6.67
N GLY A 103 3.34 -8.39 -6.60
CA GLY A 103 4.43 -8.92 -5.78
C GLY A 103 4.04 -9.02 -4.30
N ILE A 104 3.52 -7.93 -3.74
CA ILE A 104 3.06 -7.89 -2.34
C ILE A 104 1.95 -8.91 -2.08
N ALA A 105 0.99 -9.04 -3.00
CA ALA A 105 -0.09 -10.02 -2.86
C ALA A 105 0.47 -11.46 -2.83
N SER A 106 1.46 -11.77 -3.67
CA SER A 106 2.11 -13.08 -3.66
C SER A 106 2.90 -13.36 -2.39
N GLU A 107 3.55 -12.35 -1.79
CA GLU A 107 4.23 -12.52 -0.50
C GLU A 107 3.22 -12.69 0.65
N LEU A 108 2.07 -12.01 0.59
CA LEU A 108 0.98 -12.22 1.55
C LEU A 108 0.44 -13.64 1.48
N GLU A 109 0.20 -14.17 0.26
CA GLU A 109 -0.26 -15.54 0.08
C GLU A 109 0.70 -16.53 0.75
N LYS A 110 2.01 -16.42 0.50
CA LYS A 110 3.03 -17.28 1.11
C LYS A 110 3.12 -17.14 2.63
N PHE A 111 2.91 -15.94 3.16
CA PHE A 111 2.96 -15.69 4.61
C PHE A 111 1.75 -16.32 5.34
N LEU A 112 0.62 -16.47 4.66
CA LEU A 112 -0.60 -17.07 5.22
C LEU A 112 -0.64 -18.60 5.09
N GLU A 113 0.29 -19.22 4.36
CA GLU A 113 0.47 -20.67 4.25
C GLU A 113 1.28 -21.25 5.43
#